data_AF-A0A6C0KCK0-F1
#
_entry.id   AF-A0A6C0KCK0-F1
#
_cell.length_a   1.000
_cell.length_b   1.000
_cell.length_c   1.000
_cell.angle_alpha   90.00
_cell.angle_beta   90.00
_cell.angle_gamma   90.00
#
_symmetry.space_group_name_H-M   'P 1'
#
loop_
_entity.id
_entity.type
_entity.pdbx_description
1 polymer ?
#
loop_
_entity_poly.entity_id
_entity_poly.type
_entity_poly.pdbx_seq_one_letter_code
_entity_poly.pdbx_strand_id
1 'polypeptide(L)'
;MLPEDLVKMIYSYIPCETLSLTNKFYWTKNYKKTYSNKLQSSYWRYILRSDNCFVFEEYISNSLPYFLKEKKVIYKSQIYPRKLELVNFLINFTFNSQKCKVVLDKIMKSKRLGFKKIRVRLNKWSN
;
A
#
# COMPACT_ATOMS: atom_id res chain seq x y z
N MET A 1 -16.15 12.39 -34.27
CA MET A 1 -16.24 11.71 -32.96
C MET A 1 -16.91 10.38 -33.20
N LEU A 2 -16.36 9.25 -32.75
CA LEU A 2 -16.98 7.93 -32.97
C LEU A 2 -18.26 7.81 -32.13
N PRO A 3 -19.34 7.16 -32.63
CA PRO A 3 -20.52 6.82 -31.84
C PRO A 3 -20.16 6.03 -30.58
N GLU A 4 -20.77 6.36 -29.43
CA GLU A 4 -20.44 5.74 -28.13
C GLU A 4 -20.60 4.21 -28.14
N ASP A 5 -21.59 3.69 -28.87
CA ASP A 5 -21.84 2.25 -28.93
C ASP A 5 -20.74 1.50 -29.68
N LEU A 6 -20.20 2.10 -30.75
CA LEU A 6 -19.04 1.55 -31.47
C LEU A 6 -17.79 1.59 -30.58
N VAL A 7 -17.61 2.66 -29.81
CA VAL A 7 -16.50 2.75 -28.85
C VAL A 7 -16.64 1.65 -27.78
N LYS A 8 -17.81 1.48 -27.16
CA LYS A 8 -18.04 0.40 -26.18
C LYS A 8 -17.77 -0.98 -26.78
N MET A 9 -18.20 -1.21 -28.02
CA MET A 9 -17.96 -2.46 -28.72
C MET A 9 -16.46 -2.71 -28.93
N ILE A 10 -15.70 -1.73 -29.41
CA ILE A 10 -14.23 -1.84 -29.56
C ILE A 10 -13.57 -2.17 -28.23
N TYR A 11 -13.92 -1.43 -27.16
CA TYR A 11 -13.35 -1.66 -25.82
C TYR A 11 -13.70 -3.04 -25.26
N SER A 12 -14.80 -3.67 -25.71
CA SER A 12 -15.17 -5.02 -25.26
C SER A 12 -14.23 -6.12 -25.79
N TYR A 13 -13.56 -5.88 -26.93
CA TYR A 13 -12.59 -6.81 -27.51
C TYR A 13 -11.17 -6.62 -26.98
N ILE A 14 -10.89 -5.51 -26.30
CA ILE A 14 -9.55 -5.24 -25.76
C ILE A 14 -9.43 -5.87 -24.37
N PRO A 15 -8.38 -6.68 -24.10
CA PRO A 15 -8.14 -7.25 -22.79
C PRO A 15 -8.03 -6.20 -21.69
N CYS A 16 -8.51 -6.55 -20.49
CA CYS A 16 -8.48 -5.66 -19.33
C CYS A 16 -7.05 -5.25 -18.96
N GLU A 17 -6.08 -6.12 -19.21
CA GLU A 17 -4.65 -5.93 -18.99
C GLU A 17 -4.13 -4.78 -19.86
N THR A 18 -4.46 -4.78 -21.15
CA THR A 18 -4.09 -3.71 -22.08
C THR A 18 -4.79 -2.41 -21.71
N LEU A 19 -6.10 -2.47 -21.43
CA LEU A 19 -6.88 -1.29 -21.01
C LEU A 19 -6.38 -0.70 -19.69
N SER A 20 -5.79 -1.53 -18.81
CA SER A 20 -5.27 -1.09 -17.51
C SER A 20 -4.10 -0.10 -17.61
N LEU A 21 -3.41 -0.07 -18.75
CA LEU A 21 -2.35 0.89 -19.02
C LEU A 21 -2.89 2.28 -19.37
N THR A 22 -4.16 2.37 -19.76
CA THR A 22 -4.74 3.58 -20.34
C THR A 22 -5.47 4.46 -19.31
N ASN A 23 -6.12 3.86 -18.31
CA ASN A 23 -6.87 4.62 -17.32
C ASN A 23 -6.98 3.91 -15.97
N LYS A 24 -7.28 4.72 -14.94
CA LYS A 24 -7.37 4.29 -13.54
C LYS A 24 -8.47 3.27 -13.29
N PHE A 25 -9.59 3.34 -14.02
CA PHE A 25 -10.71 2.42 -13.84
C PHE A 25 -10.31 0.98 -14.19
N TYR A 26 -9.75 0.77 -15.39
CA TYR A 26 -9.26 -0.55 -15.78
C TYR A 26 -8.01 -0.94 -15.00
N TRP A 27 -7.18 0.02 -14.59
CA TRP A 27 -6.08 -0.24 -13.67
C TRP A 27 -6.56 -0.86 -12.37
N THR A 28 -7.53 -0.25 -11.67
CA THR A 28 -8.05 -0.78 -10.41
C THR A 28 -8.71 -2.14 -10.61
N LYS A 29 -9.47 -2.32 -11.71
CA LYS A 29 -10.09 -3.60 -12.06
C LYS A 29 -9.04 -4.70 -12.26
N ASN A 30 -7.97 -4.42 -13.01
CA ASN A 30 -6.89 -5.37 -13.26
C ASN A 30 -6.04 -5.63 -12.00
N TYR A 31 -5.77 -4.58 -11.23
CA TYR A 31 -5.02 -4.67 -9.98
C TYR A 31 -5.70 -5.59 -8.97
N LYS A 32 -7.02 -5.49 -8.80
CA LYS A 32 -7.79 -6.39 -7.92
C LYS A 32 -7.73 -7.85 -8.36
N LYS A 33 -7.74 -8.12 -9.67
CA LYS A 33 -7.59 -9.48 -10.22
C LYS A 33 -6.20 -10.05 -9.93
N THR A 34 -5.17 -9.23 -10.06
CA THR A 34 -3.76 -9.66 -9.89
C THR A 34 -3.30 -9.66 -8.44
N TYR A 35 -3.95 -8.92 -7.55
CA TYR A 35 -3.61 -8.83 -6.13
C TYR A 35 -3.67 -10.20 -5.40
N SER A 36 -4.54 -11.11 -5.85
CA SER A 36 -4.60 -12.49 -5.32
C SER A 36 -3.35 -13.31 -5.64
N ASN A 37 -2.64 -12.98 -6.73
CA ASN A 37 -1.37 -13.59 -7.08
C ASN A 37 -0.27 -12.94 -6.23
N LYS A 38 0.27 -13.69 -5.26
CA LYS A 38 1.32 -13.33 -4.28
C LYS A 38 2.14 -12.09 -4.67
N LEU A 39 1.67 -10.91 -4.26
CA LEU A 39 2.47 -9.69 -4.39
C LEU A 39 3.77 -9.86 -3.60
N GLN A 40 4.89 -9.55 -4.24
CA GLN A 40 6.21 -9.70 -3.66
C GLN A 40 6.31 -8.92 -2.35
N SER A 41 6.99 -9.49 -1.35
CA SER A 41 7.14 -8.89 -0.01
C SER A 41 7.79 -7.50 -0.01
N SER A 42 8.50 -7.15 -1.08
CA SER A 42 9.16 -5.87 -1.33
C SER A 42 8.28 -4.82 -1.99
N TYR A 43 7.17 -5.21 -2.62
CA TYR A 43 6.37 -4.33 -3.49
C TYR A 43 5.82 -3.08 -2.77
N TRP A 44 5.33 -3.24 -1.54
CA TRP A 44 4.87 -2.10 -0.74
C TRP A 44 5.98 -1.10 -0.42
N ARG A 45 7.24 -1.54 -0.27
CA ARG A 45 8.37 -0.62 -0.08
C ARG A 45 8.66 0.16 -1.36
N TYR A 46 8.48 -0.46 -2.52
CA TYR A 46 8.60 0.23 -3.80
C TYR A 46 7.52 1.31 -3.96
N ILE A 47 6.26 1.01 -3.60
CA ILE A 47 5.16 1.98 -3.60
C ILE A 47 5.50 3.19 -2.72
N LEU A 48 5.99 2.95 -1.49
CA LEU A 48 6.36 4.04 -0.59
C LEU A 48 7.54 4.86 -1.13
N ARG A 49 8.60 4.20 -1.64
CA ARG A 49 9.77 4.90 -2.20
C ARG A 49 9.42 5.80 -3.39
N SER A 50 8.44 5.39 -4.19
CA SER A 50 7.96 6.17 -5.35
C SER A 50 6.89 7.22 -4.98
N ASP A 51 6.50 7.31 -3.70
CA ASP A 51 5.40 8.13 -3.18
C ASP A 51 4.10 8.00 -4.01
N ASN A 52 3.83 6.77 -4.49
CA ASN A 52 2.70 6.50 -5.36
C ASN A 52 1.42 6.30 -4.55
N CYS A 53 0.78 7.41 -4.16
CA CYS A 53 -0.39 7.40 -3.29
C CYS A 53 -1.61 6.65 -3.85
N PHE A 54 -1.80 6.68 -5.18
CA PHE A 54 -2.92 6.00 -5.83
C PHE A 54 -2.82 4.48 -5.65
N VAL A 55 -1.64 3.92 -5.97
CA VAL A 55 -1.39 2.49 -5.77
C VAL A 55 -1.35 2.14 -4.28
N PHE A 56 -0.82 3.05 -3.45
CA PHE A 56 -0.75 2.86 -2.01
C PHE A 56 -2.13 2.75 -1.37
N GLU A 57 -3.09 3.61 -1.74
CA GLU A 57 -4.45 3.60 -1.20
C GLU A 57 -5.15 2.27 -1.47
N GLU A 58 -5.03 1.74 -2.68
CA GLU A 58 -5.57 0.43 -3.04
C GLU A 58 -4.84 -0.70 -2.30
N TYR A 59 -3.50 -0.68 -2.27
CA TYR A 59 -2.69 -1.71 -1.62
C TYR A 59 -2.97 -1.79 -0.12
N ILE A 60 -2.95 -0.66 0.59
CA ILE A 60 -3.16 -0.65 2.03
C ILE A 60 -4.60 -1.01 2.37
N SER A 61 -5.60 -0.59 1.59
CA SER A 61 -7.00 -0.96 1.82
C SER A 61 -7.20 -2.47 1.78
N ASN A 62 -6.56 -3.15 0.83
CA ASN A 62 -6.63 -4.61 0.69
C ASN A 62 -5.75 -5.36 1.70
N SER A 63 -4.65 -4.77 2.18
CA SER A 63 -3.72 -5.39 3.15
C SER A 63 -3.94 -4.97 4.59
N LEU A 64 -4.83 -4.02 4.88
CA LEU A 64 -5.02 -3.43 6.20
C LEU A 64 -5.26 -4.49 7.30
N PRO A 65 -6.11 -5.52 7.11
CA PRO A 65 -6.30 -6.56 8.11
C PRO A 65 -5.01 -7.29 8.46
N TYR A 66 -4.15 -7.55 7.47
CA TYR A 66 -2.83 -8.14 7.70
C TYR A 66 -1.88 -7.18 8.43
N PHE A 67 -1.95 -5.89 8.12
CA PHE A 67 -1.08 -4.87 8.71
C PHE A 67 -1.43 -4.57 10.18
N LEU A 68 -2.68 -4.83 10.56
CA LEU A 68 -3.19 -4.68 11.91
C LEU A 68 -2.91 -5.87 12.83
N LYS A 69 -2.57 -7.05 12.28
CA LYS A 69 -2.19 -8.21 13.08
C LYS A 69 -0.99 -7.88 13.96
N GLU A 70 -1.06 -8.29 15.23
CA GLU A 70 0.07 -8.18 16.14
C GLU A 70 1.16 -9.15 15.71
N LYS A 71 2.19 -8.60 15.09
CA LYS A 71 3.36 -9.33 14.65
C LYS A 71 4.53 -8.40 14.84
N LYS A 72 5.31 -8.66 15.88
CA LYS A 72 6.52 -7.89 16.19
C LYS A 72 7.43 -7.90 14.96
N VAL A 73 7.55 -6.76 14.28
CA VAL A 73 8.45 -6.59 13.15
C VAL A 73 9.71 -5.90 13.66
N ILE A 74 10.87 -6.46 13.35
CA ILE A 74 12.15 -5.86 13.74
C ILE A 74 12.74 -5.16 12.52
N TYR A 75 13.11 -3.89 12.67
CA TYR A 75 13.79 -3.11 11.64
C TYR A 75 14.70 -2.06 12.28
N LYS A 76 15.96 -1.98 11.83
CA LYS A 76 16.99 -1.04 12.34
C LYS A 76 17.00 -0.90 13.88
N SER A 77 17.08 -2.03 14.58
CA SER A 77 17.09 -2.09 16.05
C SER A 77 15.83 -1.55 16.74
N GLN A 78 14.73 -1.35 16.00
CA GLN A 78 13.42 -1.02 16.53
C GLN A 78 12.47 -2.20 16.36
N ILE A 79 11.56 -2.34 17.31
CA ILE A 79 10.52 -3.36 17.36
C ILE A 79 9.18 -2.66 17.18
N TYR A 80 8.54 -2.94 16.06
CA TYR A 80 7.24 -2.43 15.67
C TYR A 80 6.17 -3.45 16.05
N PRO A 81 5.14 -3.06 16.83
CA PRO A 81 4.12 -4.00 17.30
C PRO A 81 3.26 -4.57 16.16
N ARG A 82 3.03 -3.80 15.10
CA ARG A 82 2.38 -4.25 13.87
C ARG A 82 3.15 -3.74 12.66
N LYS A 83 2.83 -4.29 11.48
CA LYS A 83 3.42 -3.82 10.22
C LYS A 83 3.02 -2.38 9.92
N LEU A 84 1.86 -1.94 10.41
CA LEU A 84 1.38 -0.56 10.30
C LEU A 84 2.37 0.46 10.88
N GLU A 85 2.92 0.23 12.07
CA GLU A 85 3.89 1.15 12.68
C GLU A 85 5.19 1.22 11.86
N LEU A 86 5.63 0.09 11.31
CA LEU A 86 6.80 0.08 10.41
C LEU A 86 6.53 0.91 9.15
N VAL A 87 5.34 0.81 8.57
CA VAL A 87 4.95 1.58 7.38
C VAL A 87 4.93 3.07 7.69
N ASN A 88 4.32 3.47 8.80
CA ASN A 88 4.30 4.86 9.25
C ASN A 88 5.73 5.40 9.47
N PHE A 89 6.61 4.60 10.08
CA PHE A 89 8.00 4.97 10.27
C PHE A 89 8.72 5.16 8.94
N LEU A 90 8.56 4.23 8.00
CA LEU A 90 9.23 4.32 6.69
C LEU A 90 8.74 5.53 5.89
N ILE A 91 7.43 5.82 5.93
CA ILE A 91 6.85 7.01 5.29
C ILE A 91 7.47 8.29 5.85
N ASN A 92 7.51 8.46 7.17
CA ASN A 92 7.94 9.72 7.77
C ASN A 92 9.46 9.89 7.82
N PHE A 93 10.21 8.82 8.10
CA PHE A 93 11.62 8.93 8.48
C PHE A 93 12.60 8.28 7.49
N THR A 94 12.14 7.41 6.58
CA THR A 94 13.04 6.71 5.65
C THR A 94 12.90 7.19 4.21
N PHE A 95 11.66 7.34 3.74
CA PHE A 95 11.38 7.71 2.34
C PHE A 95 10.79 9.12 2.20
N ASN A 96 10.29 9.72 3.28
CA ASN A 96 9.65 11.04 3.27
C ASN A 96 8.46 11.13 2.28
N SER A 97 7.65 10.08 2.23
CA SER A 97 6.55 9.89 1.25
C SER A 97 5.28 10.67 1.66
N GLN A 98 5.25 11.98 1.40
CA GLN A 98 4.19 12.86 1.89
C GLN A 98 2.80 12.51 1.34
N LYS A 99 2.66 12.10 0.08
CA LYS A 99 1.34 11.73 -0.46
C LYS A 99 0.82 10.44 0.17
N CYS A 100 1.71 9.46 0.36
CA CYS A 100 1.37 8.23 1.08
C CYS A 100 1.00 8.50 2.54
N LYS A 101 1.62 9.50 3.19
CA LYS A 101 1.28 9.93 4.54
C LYS A 101 -0.18 10.39 4.63
N VAL A 102 -0.61 11.27 3.72
CA VAL A 102 -1.99 11.77 3.68
C VAL A 102 -2.99 10.62 3.53
N VAL A 103 -2.70 9.65 2.67
CA VAL A 103 -3.52 8.45 2.50
C VAL A 103 -3.58 7.63 3.79
N LEU A 104 -2.43 7.39 4.43
CA LEU A 104 -2.37 6.65 5.69
C LEU A 104 -3.19 7.36 6.77
N ASP A 105 -3.03 8.67 6.93
CA ASP A 105 -3.75 9.46 7.92
C ASP A 105 -5.27 9.43 7.69
N LYS A 106 -5.72 9.52 6.43
CA LYS A 106 -7.13 9.38 6.05
C LYS A 106 -7.69 8.01 6.45
N ILE A 107 -6.93 6.94 6.25
CA ILE A 107 -7.34 5.58 6.61
C ILE A 107 -7.37 5.41 8.13
N MET A 108 -6.36 5.91 8.84
CA MET A 108 -6.30 5.88 10.30
C MET A 108 -7.50 6.60 10.92
N LYS A 109 -7.82 7.80 10.42
CA LYS A 109 -9.00 8.58 10.84
C LYS A 109 -10.30 7.83 10.56
N SER A 110 -10.50 7.36 9.34
CA SER A 110 -11.75 6.68 8.95
C SER A 110 -12.00 5.38 9.71
N LYS A 111 -10.94 4.64 10.07
CA LYS A 111 -11.03 3.39 10.84
C LYS A 111 -10.88 3.59 12.35
N ARG A 112 -10.73 4.83 12.83
CA ARG A 112 -10.50 5.18 14.24
C ARG A 112 -9.34 4.39 14.87
N LEU A 113 -8.25 4.25 14.12
CA LEU A 113 -7.07 3.51 14.54
C LEU A 113 -6.05 4.45 15.19
N GLY A 114 -5.38 3.98 16.24
CA GLY A 114 -4.22 4.63 16.84
C GLY A 114 -2.92 3.88 16.54
N PHE A 115 -1.80 4.59 16.50
CA PHE A 115 -0.47 3.96 16.44
C PHE A 115 -0.07 3.41 17.80
N LYS A 116 0.56 2.23 17.82
CA LYS A 116 1.10 1.64 19.04
C LYS A 116 2.55 2.06 19.27
N LYS A 117 2.99 2.04 20.53
CA LYS A 117 4.35 2.44 20.93
C LYS A 117 5.41 1.51 20.31
N ILE A 118 6.38 2.12 19.62
CA ILE A 118 7.57 1.45 19.08
C ILE A 118 8.57 1.25 20.23
N ARG A 119 9.23 0.09 20.28
CA ARG A 119 10.25 -0.20 21.30
C ARG A 119 11.63 -0.27 20.66
N VAL A 120 12.65 0.20 21.35
CA VAL A 120 14.04 0.00 20.94
C VAL A 120 14.51 -1.37 21.44
N ARG A 121 15.22 -2.12 20.60
CA ARG A 121 15.89 -3.35 21.00
C ARG A 121 17.14 -2.95 21.79
N LEU A 122 17.08 -3.06 23.11
CA LEU A 122 18.26 -2.92 23.96
C LEU A 122 19.10 -4.20 23.82
N ASN A 123 20.33 -4.08 23.33
CA ASN A 123 21.32 -5.14 23.46
C ASN A 123 21.82 -5.11 24.90
N LYS A 124 21.25 -5.96 25.78
CA LYS A 124 21.90 -6.25 27.06
C LYS A 124 23.07 -7.21 26.80
N TRP A 125 24.21 -6.65 26.43
CA TRP A 125 25.50 -7.22 26.78
C TRP A 125 26.09 -6.26 27.80
N SER A 126 25.74 -6.48 29.07
CA SER A 126 26.49 -5.94 30.20
C SER A 126 27.62 -6.91 30.47
N ASN A 127 28.87 -6.46 30.22
CA ASN A 127 30.07 -7.13 30.75
C ASN A 127 30.04 -7.13 32.28
#